data_AF-A0A183D392-F1
#
_entry.id   AF-A0A183D392-F1
#
_cell.length_a   1.000
_cell.length_b   1.000
_cell.length_c   1.000
_cell.angle_alpha   90.00
_cell.angle_beta   90.00
_cell.angle_gamma   90.00
#
_symmetry.space_group_name_H-M   'P 1'
#
loop_
_entity.id
_entity.type
_entity.pdbx_description
1 polymer ?
#
loop_
_entity_poly.entity_id
_entity_poly.type
_entity_poly.pdbx_seq_one_letter_code
_entity_poly.pdbx_strand_id
1 'polypeptide(L)'
;LRELGLLSAFATIIDVPALTTVAHVMAVIEETNALSREEYEQIRAELLRTSKEFFIGIKKLLNVIDMVRECEPEDRVSVVVQSLMSETFDFS
;
A
#
# COMPACT_ATOMS: atom_id res chain seq x y z
N LEU A 1 14.50 -11.15 -16.56
CA LEU A 1 13.75 -11.20 -17.84
C LEU A 1 14.35 -10.30 -18.90
N ARG A 2 14.49 -8.99 -18.61
CA ARG A 2 15.04 -8.00 -19.57
C ARG A 2 16.49 -8.32 -19.97
N GLU A 3 17.36 -8.59 -18.99
CA GLU A 3 18.77 -8.96 -19.22
C GLU A 3 18.97 -10.31 -19.91
N LEU A 4 17.99 -11.21 -19.80
CA LEU A 4 18.00 -12.53 -20.45
C LEU A 4 17.42 -12.50 -21.87
N GLY A 5 17.01 -11.33 -22.39
CA GLY A 5 16.39 -11.19 -23.71
C GLY A 5 14.98 -11.78 -23.84
N LEU A 6 14.44 -12.36 -22.76
CA LEU A 6 13.20 -13.14 -22.77
C LEU A 6 11.95 -12.28 -22.99
N LEU A 7 12.04 -10.97 -22.80
CA LEU A 7 10.93 -10.05 -23.07
C LEU A 7 10.52 -10.04 -24.56
N SER A 8 11.43 -10.36 -25.47
CA SER A 8 11.16 -10.45 -26.92
C SER A 8 10.22 -11.62 -27.30
N ALA A 9 10.04 -12.60 -26.43
CA ALA A 9 9.15 -13.74 -26.65
C ALA A 9 7.67 -13.41 -26.35
N PHE A 10 7.39 -12.28 -25.69
CA PHE A 10 6.03 -11.86 -25.35
C PHE A 10 5.49 -10.87 -26.38
N ALA A 11 4.23 -11.04 -26.80
CA ALA A 11 3.58 -10.13 -27.74
C ALA A 11 3.30 -8.73 -27.14
N THR A 12 3.12 -8.65 -25.82
CA THR A 12 2.86 -7.39 -25.11
C THR A 12 3.37 -7.49 -23.68
N ILE A 13 3.86 -6.36 -23.15
CA ILE A 13 4.36 -6.23 -21.79
C ILE A 13 3.57 -5.10 -21.15
N ILE A 14 3.01 -5.35 -19.97
CA ILE A 14 2.30 -4.36 -19.18
C ILE A 14 3.03 -4.28 -17.84
N ASP A 15 3.55 -3.11 -17.52
CA ASP A 15 4.14 -2.84 -16.22
C ASP A 15 3.04 -2.50 -15.22
N VAL A 16 3.04 -3.18 -14.07
CA VAL A 16 2.17 -2.84 -12.94
C VAL A 16 3.02 -2.08 -11.92
N PRO A 17 2.89 -0.74 -11.85
CA PRO A 17 3.73 0.05 -10.95
C PRO A 17 3.33 -0.14 -9.49
N ALA A 18 4.27 0.17 -8.60
CA ALA A 18 3.96 0.32 -7.17
C ALA A 18 3.06 1.54 -6.94
N LEU A 19 2.30 1.51 -5.83
CA LEU A 19 1.51 2.65 -5.36
C LEU A 19 2.46 3.63 -4.67
N THR A 20 2.44 4.88 -5.12
CA THR A 20 3.36 5.93 -4.62
C THR A 20 2.67 7.11 -3.95
N THR A 21 1.36 7.24 -4.10
CA THR A 21 0.58 8.35 -3.55
C THR A 21 -0.38 7.85 -2.47
N VAL A 22 -0.62 8.69 -1.47
CA VAL A 22 -1.65 8.41 -0.44
C VAL A 22 -3.00 8.15 -1.09
N ALA A 23 -3.35 8.87 -2.14
CA ALA A 23 -4.61 8.67 -2.86
C ALA A 23 -4.75 7.26 -3.44
N HIS A 24 -3.70 6.73 -4.08
CA HIS A 24 -3.73 5.37 -4.63
C HIS A 24 -3.71 4.30 -3.54
N VAL A 25 -2.93 4.50 -2.47
CA VAL A 25 -2.92 3.60 -1.32
C VAL A 25 -4.30 3.53 -0.67
N MET A 26 -4.91 4.68 -0.37
CA MET A 26 -6.24 4.74 0.25
C MET A 26 -7.33 4.16 -0.64
N ALA A 27 -7.26 4.36 -1.97
CA ALA A 27 -8.23 3.77 -2.90
C ALA A 27 -8.25 2.23 -2.80
N VAL A 28 -7.09 1.58 -2.66
CA VAL A 28 -7.03 0.11 -2.48
C VAL A 28 -7.53 -0.30 -1.10
N ILE A 29 -7.17 0.43 -0.05
CA ILE A 29 -7.59 0.13 1.32
C ILE A 29 -9.12 0.22 1.47
N GLU A 30 -9.72 1.27 0.92
CA GLU A 30 -11.18 1.49 0.97
C GLU A 30 -11.94 0.42 0.19
N GLU A 31 -11.45 0.01 -0.99
CA GLU A 31 -12.10 -1.03 -1.82
C GLU A 31 -12.19 -2.39 -1.09
N THR A 32 -11.31 -2.66 -0.12
CA THR A 32 -11.32 -3.92 0.63
C THR A 32 -12.46 -4.05 1.64
N ASN A 33 -13.10 -2.92 2.02
CA ASN A 33 -14.12 -2.84 3.07
C ASN A 33 -13.71 -3.56 4.39
N ALA A 34 -12.41 -3.58 4.71
CA ALA A 34 -11.88 -4.27 5.89
C ALA A 34 -11.95 -3.44 7.19
N LEU A 35 -12.18 -2.13 7.08
CA LEU A 35 -12.13 -1.16 8.17
C LEU A 35 -13.36 -0.26 8.14
N SER A 36 -13.63 0.41 9.26
CA SER A 36 -14.66 1.44 9.37
C SER A 36 -14.25 2.75 8.70
N ARG A 37 -15.24 3.62 8.48
CA ARG A 37 -15.00 4.95 7.90
C ARG A 37 -14.09 5.80 8.78
N GLU A 38 -14.27 5.74 10.09
CA GLU A 38 -13.46 6.45 11.06
C GLU A 38 -11.99 6.01 10.99
N GLU A 39 -11.75 4.69 10.87
CA GLU A 39 -10.40 4.15 10.71
C GLU A 39 -9.77 4.58 9.37
N TYR A 40 -10.54 4.63 8.28
CA TYR A 40 -10.03 5.15 7.00
C TYR A 40 -9.58 6.61 7.08
N GLU A 41 -10.36 7.47 7.73
CA GLU A 41 -10.00 8.89 7.91
C GLU A 41 -8.75 9.04 8.80
N GLN A 42 -8.62 8.23 9.85
CA GLN A 42 -7.43 8.23 10.71
C GLN A 42 -6.18 7.80 9.95
N ILE A 43 -6.25 6.69 9.19
CA ILE A 43 -5.14 6.23 8.35
C ILE A 43 -4.76 7.33 7.36
N ARG A 44 -5.73 7.87 6.62
CA ARG A 44 -5.50 8.95 5.65
C ARG A 44 -4.81 10.16 6.28
N ALA A 45 -5.26 10.59 7.46
CA ALA A 45 -4.65 11.70 8.17
C ALA A 45 -3.18 11.42 8.53
N GLU A 46 -2.88 10.23 9.06
CA GLU A 46 -1.50 9.85 9.40
C GLU A 46 -0.59 9.75 8.16
N LEU A 47 -1.09 9.20 7.05
CA LEU A 47 -0.33 9.12 5.80
C LEU A 47 -0.09 10.50 5.16
N LEU A 48 -1.00 11.46 5.33
CA LEU A 48 -0.80 12.83 4.82
C LEU A 48 0.14 13.67 5.68
N ARG A 49 0.39 13.28 6.94
CA ARG A 49 1.33 13.97 7.82
C ARG A 49 2.79 13.67 7.50
N THR A 50 3.07 12.56 6.83
CA THR A 50 4.44 12.21 6.44
C THR A 50 4.85 12.97 5.18
N SER A 51 6.09 13.46 5.16
CA SER A 51 6.71 14.02 3.95
C SER A 51 7.33 12.94 3.06
N LYS A 52 7.24 11.67 3.47
CA LYS A 52 7.88 10.55 2.76
C LYS A 52 7.03 10.08 1.60
N GLU A 53 7.71 9.57 0.57
CA GLU A 53 7.05 8.93 -0.56
C GLU A 53 6.81 7.46 -0.27
N PHE A 54 5.66 6.94 -0.71
CA PHE A 54 5.35 5.52 -0.62
C PHE A 54 5.93 4.78 -1.81
N PHE A 55 6.29 3.51 -1.61
CA PHE A 55 6.55 2.60 -2.70
C PHE A 55 6.11 1.19 -2.30
N ILE A 56 4.81 0.91 -2.46
CA ILE A 56 4.22 -0.38 -2.06
C ILE A 56 3.55 -1.08 -3.23
N GLY A 57 3.90 -2.36 -3.44
CA GLY A 57 3.20 -3.20 -4.40
C GLY A 57 1.82 -3.61 -3.88
N ILE A 58 0.81 -3.60 -4.75
CA ILE A 58 -0.59 -3.88 -4.39
C ILE A 58 -0.78 -5.20 -3.61
N LYS A 59 -0.08 -6.28 -4.00
CA LYS A 59 -0.15 -7.57 -3.29
C LYS A 59 0.29 -7.45 -1.82
N LYS A 60 1.34 -6.68 -1.55
CA LYS A 60 1.84 -6.48 -0.18
C LYS A 60 0.85 -5.67 0.64
N LEU A 61 0.24 -4.63 0.03
CA LEU A 61 -0.82 -3.87 0.68
C LEU A 61 -2.02 -4.74 1.06
N LEU A 62 -2.47 -5.61 0.15
CA LEU A 62 -3.56 -6.55 0.44
C LEU A 62 -3.21 -7.49 1.61
N ASN A 63 -1.98 -8.00 1.67
CA ASN A 63 -1.55 -8.82 2.80
C ASN A 63 -1.61 -8.06 4.14
N VAL A 64 -1.24 -6.76 4.17
CA VAL A 64 -1.36 -5.93 5.37
C VAL A 64 -2.82 -5.83 5.79
N ILE A 65 -3.71 -5.57 4.84
CA ILE A 65 -5.16 -5.46 5.12
C ILE A 65 -5.76 -6.79 5.59
N ASP A 66 -5.31 -7.92 5.04
CA ASP A 66 -5.75 -9.24 5.50
C ASP A 66 -5.33 -9.50 6.95
N MET A 67 -4.14 -9.05 7.38
CA MET A 67 -3.72 -9.18 8.78
C MET A 67 -4.59 -8.37 9.74
N VAL A 68 -5.05 -7.19 9.31
CA VAL A 68 -5.86 -6.26 10.13
C VAL A 68 -7.21 -6.84 10.52
N ARG A 69 -7.75 -7.79 9.73
CA ARG A 69 -8.99 -8.51 10.05
C ARG A 69 -8.88 -9.32 11.35
N GLU A 70 -7.67 -9.76 11.69
CA GLU A 70 -7.37 -10.55 12.89
C GLU A 70 -6.88 -9.67 14.07
N CYS A 71 -6.78 -8.35 13.89
CA CYS A 71 -6.36 -7.42 14.93
C CYS A 71 -7.56 -6.92 15.76
N GLU A 72 -7.29 -6.65 17.04
CA GLU A 72 -8.20 -5.93 17.92
C GLU A 72 -8.48 -4.53 17.35
N PRO A 73 -9.72 -4.00 17.42
CA PRO A 73 -10.10 -2.74 16.80
C PRO A 73 -9.19 -1.55 17.11
N GLU A 74 -8.68 -1.49 18.34
CA GLU A 74 -7.77 -0.45 18.82
C GLU A 74 -6.38 -0.47 18.17
N ASP A 75 -5.93 -1.62 17.66
CA ASP A 75 -4.62 -1.79 17.06
C ASP A 75 -4.62 -1.62 15.53
N ARG A 76 -5.79 -1.74 14.88
CA ARG A 76 -5.91 -1.83 13.42
C ARG A 76 -5.26 -0.67 12.67
N VAL A 77 -5.58 0.56 13.07
CA VAL A 77 -5.03 1.78 12.45
C VAL A 77 -3.52 1.82 12.62
N SER A 78 -3.03 1.53 13.83
CA SER A 78 -1.60 1.47 14.17
C SER A 78 -0.87 0.48 13.28
N VAL A 79 -1.40 -0.75 13.13
CA VAL A 79 -0.80 -1.81 12.32
C VAL A 79 -0.71 -1.41 10.85
N VAL A 80 -1.78 -0.83 10.28
CA VAL A 80 -1.78 -0.35 8.89
C VAL A 80 -0.73 0.75 8.69
N VAL A 81 -0.76 1.77 9.54
CA VAL A 81 0.15 2.92 9.43
C VAL A 81 1.60 2.47 9.57
N GLN A 82 1.92 1.66 10.58
CA GLN A 82 3.29 1.16 10.77
C GLN A 82 3.77 0.31 9.59
N SER A 83 2.91 -0.57 9.07
CA SER A 83 3.23 -1.42 7.91
C SER A 83 3.43 -0.61 6.63
N LEU A 84 2.71 0.50 6.46
CA LEU A 84 2.88 1.40 5.33
C LEU A 84 4.15 2.25 5.47
N MET A 85 4.44 2.73 6.68
CA MET A 85 5.64 3.54 6.95
C MET A 85 6.93 2.77 6.74
N SER A 86 6.94 1.44 6.93
CA SER A 86 8.11 0.61 6.57
C SER A 86 8.38 0.53 5.06
N GLU A 87 7.41 0.91 4.23
CA GLU A 87 7.53 0.97 2.76
C GLU A 87 7.72 2.40 2.23
N THR A 88 8.08 3.33 3.12
CA THR A 88 8.40 4.71 2.75
C THR A 88 9.90 4.91 2.62
N PHE A 89 10.30 5.81 1.74
CA PHE A 89 11.70 6.14 1.49
C PHE A 89 11.97 7.62 1.77
N ASP A 90 13.11 7.90 2.40
CA ASP A 90 13.62 9.26 2.57
C ASP A 90 14.58 9.58 1.42
N PHE A 91 14.24 10.58 0.60
CA PHE A 91 15.18 11.18 -0.36
C PHE A 91 15.80 12.42 0.29
N SER A 92 16.59 12.22 1.34
CA SER A 92 17.40 13.27 1.99
C SER A 92 18.88 13.06 1.70
#